data_AF-A0A0Q4IL93-F1
#
_entry.id   AF-A0A0Q4IL93-F1
#
_cell.length_a   1.000
_cell.length_b   1.000
_cell.length_c   1.000
_cell.angle_alpha   90.00
_cell.angle_beta   90.00
_cell.angle_gamma   90.00
#
_symmetry.space_group_name_H-M   'P 1'
#
loop_
_entity.id
_entity.type
_entity.pdbx_description
1 polymer ?
#
loop_
_entity_poly.entity_id
_entity_poly.type
_entity_poly.pdbx_seq_one_letter_code
_entity_poly.pdbx_strand_id
1 'polypeptide(L)'
;MIAWPLWEQRRIAELQAGGMPPEVARCIGKAETVNRQRISRCIGWRRARTAELDCVVTGETVKFVIIGGLAGLTPAQRQRLFALPNLSPMITP
;
A
#
# COMPACT_ATOMS: atom_id res chain seq x y z
N MET A 1 2.29 14.98 11.17
CA MET A 1 2.84 13.80 10.46
C MET A 1 2.36 12.58 11.22
N ILE A 2 1.54 11.70 10.65
CA ILE A 2 1.15 10.46 11.36
C ILE A 2 2.29 9.47 11.18
N ALA A 3 2.85 8.96 12.28
CA ALA A 3 3.88 7.96 12.22
C ALA A 3 3.33 6.67 11.59
N TRP A 4 4.10 5.97 10.75
CA TRP A 4 3.69 4.71 10.11
C TRP A 4 3.08 3.67 11.09
N PRO A 5 3.56 3.51 12.34
CA PRO A 5 2.92 2.61 13.31
C PRO A 5 1.47 2.96 13.65
N LEU A 6 1.11 4.25 13.70
CA LEU A 6 -0.27 4.68 13.93
C LEU A 6 -1.15 4.42 12.71
N TRP A 7 -0.56 4.50 11.51
CA TRP A 7 -1.25 4.14 10.27
C TRP A 7 -1.52 2.63 10.22
N GLU A 8 -0.54 1.79 10.61
CA GLU A 8 -0.69 0.33 10.71
C GLU A 8 -1.84 -0.04 11.64
N GLN A 9 -1.86 0.50 12.87
CA GLN A 9 -2.90 0.22 13.86
C GLN A 9 -4.29 0.61 13.37
N ARG A 10 -4.41 1.80 12.76
CA ARG A 10 -5.67 2.25 12.17
C ARG A 10 -6.13 1.29 11.06
N ARG A 11 -5.23 0.87 10.17
CA ARG A 11 -5.57 -0.05 9.08
C ARG A 11 -6.04 -1.41 9.59
N ILE A 12 -5.37 -1.94 10.61
CA ILE A 12 -5.77 -3.20 11.25
C ILE A 12 -7.18 -3.08 11.84
N ALA A 13 -7.49 -1.98 12.54
CA ALA A 13 -8.82 -1.74 13.09
C ALA A 13 -9.90 -1.62 12.00
N GLU A 14 -9.61 -0.92 10.90
CA GLU A 14 -10.52 -0.82 9.75
C GLU A 14 -10.82 -2.18 9.12
N LEU A 15 -9.79 -3.02 8.92
CA LEU A 15 -9.95 -4.37 8.37
C LEU A 15 -10.77 -5.27 9.31
N GLN A 16 -10.50 -5.22 10.62
CA GLN A 16 -11.26 -5.97 11.62
C GLN A 16 -12.72 -5.52 11.69
N ALA A 17 -12.98 -4.22 11.61
CA ALA A 17 -14.34 -3.68 11.55
C ALA A 17 -15.09 -4.14 10.29
N GLY A 18 -14.37 -4.40 9.20
CA GLY A 18 -14.89 -5.01 7.97
C GLY A 18 -15.14 -6.52 8.06
N GLY A 19 -15.02 -7.13 9.25
CA GLY A 19 -15.25 -8.57 9.46
C GLY A 19 -14.06 -9.46 9.16
N MET A 20 -12.88 -8.89 8.89
CA MET A 20 -11.68 -9.67 8.64
C MET A 20 -11.13 -10.27 9.94
N PRO A 21 -10.70 -11.56 9.95
CA PRO A 21 -10.09 -12.17 11.12
C PRO A 21 -8.88 -11.38 11.64
N PRO A 22 -8.66 -11.28 12.96
CA PRO A 22 -7.59 -10.45 13.53
C PRO A 22 -6.19 -10.76 13.01
N GLU A 23 -5.90 -12.04 12.75
CA GLU A 23 -4.61 -12.51 12.24
C GLU A 23 -4.36 -12.04 10.79
N VAL A 24 -5.38 -12.18 9.94
CA VAL A 24 -5.35 -11.74 8.55
C VAL A 24 -5.26 -10.22 8.47
N ALA A 25 -6.05 -9.50 9.28
CA ALA A 25 -6.01 -8.04 9.37
C ALA A 25 -4.63 -7.54 9.80
N ARG A 26 -3.98 -8.20 10.77
CA ARG A 26 -2.62 -7.88 11.22
C ARG A 26 -1.58 -8.13 10.13
N CYS A 27 -1.69 -9.24 9.41
CA CYS A 27 -0.80 -9.57 8.30
C CYS A 27 -0.89 -8.51 7.19
N ILE A 28 -2.12 -8.18 6.76
CA ILE A 28 -2.37 -7.19 5.71
C ILE A 28 -1.95 -5.79 6.16
N GLY A 29 -2.30 -5.37 7.37
CA GLY A 29 -1.93 -4.04 7.90
C GLY A 29 -0.42 -3.81 7.93
N LYS A 30 0.34 -4.82 8.38
CA LYS A 30 1.82 -4.79 8.34
C LYS A 30 2.35 -4.72 6.91
N ALA A 31 1.85 -5.59 6.03
CA ALA A 31 2.28 -5.64 4.64
C ALA A 31 1.99 -4.33 3.89
N GLU A 32 0.81 -3.73 4.11
CA GLU A 32 0.43 -2.45 3.51
C GLU A 32 1.32 -1.31 4.03
N THR A 33 1.61 -1.29 5.34
CA THR A 33 2.48 -0.27 5.95
C THR A 33 3.89 -0.30 5.35
N VAL A 34 4.48 -1.49 5.23
CA VAL A 34 5.80 -1.68 4.62
C VAL A 34 5.80 -1.24 3.16
N ASN A 35 4.75 -1.57 2.40
CA ASN A 35 4.65 -1.14 1.01
C ASN A 35 4.46 0.35 0.87
N ARG A 36 3.65 1.00 1.73
CA ARG A 36 3.52 2.46 1.73
C ARG A 36 4.82 3.17 2.09
N GLN A 37 5.62 2.61 3.00
CA GLN A 37 6.98 3.10 3.28
C GLN A 37 7.87 3.03 2.03
N ARG A 38 7.84 1.90 1.31
CA ARG A 38 8.61 1.73 0.06
C ARG A 38 8.15 2.68 -1.04
N ILE A 39 6.84 2.80 -1.25
CA ILE A 39 6.23 3.75 -2.19
C ILE A 39 6.67 5.18 -1.83
N SER A 40 6.62 5.55 -0.55
CA SER A 40 7.08 6.86 -0.06
C SER A 40 8.55 7.14 -0.37
N ARG A 41 9.42 6.12 -0.41
CA ARG A 41 10.82 6.28 -0.82
C ARG A 41 10.95 6.48 -2.34
N CYS A 42 10.04 5.92 -3.13
CA CYS A 42 10.05 6.08 -4.58
C CYS A 42 9.47 7.43 -5.06
N ILE A 43 8.35 7.86 -4.48
CA ILE A 43 7.58 9.02 -4.99
C ILE A 43 7.44 10.18 -3.99
N GLY A 44 8.06 10.05 -2.82
CA GLY A 44 7.95 11.02 -1.74
C GLY A 44 6.67 10.86 -0.93
N TRP A 45 6.74 11.27 0.34
CA TRP A 45 5.68 11.09 1.33
C TRP A 45 4.33 11.68 0.91
N ARG A 46 4.32 12.92 0.39
CA ARG A 46 3.05 13.61 0.04
C ARG A 46 2.27 12.81 -0.99
N ARG A 47 2.95 12.29 -2.02
CA ARG A 47 2.32 11.52 -3.10
C ARG A 47 1.97 10.11 -2.66
N ALA A 48 2.83 9.46 -1.85
CA ALA A 48 2.53 8.14 -1.30
C ALA A 48 1.32 8.13 -0.36
N ARG A 49 1.03 9.26 0.30
CA ARG A 49 -0.17 9.43 1.12
C ARG A 49 -1.45 9.52 0.27
N THR A 50 -1.37 10.14 -0.90
CA THR A 50 -2.50 10.25 -1.84
C THR A 50 -2.63 9.03 -2.74
N ALA A 51 -1.64 8.13 -2.75
CA ALA A 51 -1.71 6.89 -3.50
C ALA A 51 -2.77 5.97 -2.88
N GLU A 52 -3.73 5.60 -3.70
CA GLU A 52 -4.78 4.64 -3.35
C GLU A 52 -4.24 3.23 -3.61
N LEU A 53 -4.31 2.39 -2.59
CA LEU A 53 -3.85 1.01 -2.67
C LEU A 53 -5.05 0.10 -2.49
N ASP A 54 -5.23 -0.80 -3.43
CA ASP A 54 -6.09 -1.96 -3.26
C ASP A 54 -5.27 -3.17 -2.82
N CYS A 55 -5.90 -4.06 -2.07
CA CYS A 55 -5.29 -5.27 -1.53
C CYS A 55 -5.91 -6.48 -2.20
N VAL A 56 -5.09 -7.23 -2.94
CA VAL A 56 -5.49 -8.48 -3.59
C VAL A 56 -4.87 -9.63 -2.83
N VAL A 57 -5.72 -10.43 -2.18
CA VAL A 57 -5.30 -11.64 -1.47
C VAL A 57 -5.54 -12.85 -2.37
N THR A 58 -4.47 -13.52 -2.80
CA THR A 58 -4.52 -14.74 -3.62
C THR A 58 -3.92 -15.90 -2.83
N GLY A 59 -4.77 -16.72 -2.21
CA GLY A 59 -4.32 -17.80 -1.33
C GLY A 59 -3.52 -17.23 -0.15
N GLU A 60 -2.26 -17.63 -0.03
CA GLU A 60 -1.33 -17.17 1.02
C GLU A 60 -0.59 -15.86 0.65
N THR A 61 -0.77 -15.34 -0.55
CA THR A 61 -0.03 -14.15 -1.02
C THR A 61 -0.90 -12.89 -0.95
N VAL A 62 -0.34 -11.83 -0.36
CA VAL A 62 -0.93 -10.49 -0.37
C VAL A 62 -0.19 -9.63 -1.38
N LYS A 63 -0.90 -9.14 -2.39
CA LYS A 63 -0.40 -8.18 -3.39
C LYS A 63 -1.12 -6.86 -3.24
N PHE A 64 -0.42 -5.76 -3.52
CA PHE A 64 -1.00 -4.41 -3.47
C PHE A 64 -1.02 -3.81 -4.86
N VAL A 65 -2.15 -3.28 -5.26
CA VAL A 65 -2.37 -2.64 -6.56
C VAL A 65 -2.48 -1.14 -6.30
N ILE A 66 -1.73 -0.31 -7.04
CA ILE A 66 -1.95 1.14 -6.94
C ILE A 66 -3.07 1.50 -7.90
N ILE A 67 -4.22 1.89 -7.36
CA ILE A 67 -5.42 2.20 -8.15
C ILE A 67 -5.64 3.70 -8.36
N GLY A 68 -4.80 4.55 -7.77
CA GLY A 68 -4.96 6.00 -7.85
C GLY A 68 -3.80 6.78 -7.26
N GLY A 69 -3.80 8.11 -7.46
CA GLY A 69 -2.82 9.02 -6.85
C GLY A 69 -1.43 9.04 -7.50
N LEU A 70 -1.31 8.55 -8.75
CA LEU A 70 -0.06 8.51 -9.51
C LEU A 70 0.10 9.66 -10.54
N ALA A 71 -0.82 10.61 -10.54
CA ALA A 71 -0.77 11.78 -11.42
C ALA A 71 0.52 12.60 -11.21
N GLY A 72 1.15 13.01 -12.30
CA GLY A 72 2.34 13.86 -12.28
C GLY A 72 3.63 13.21 -11.77
N LEU A 73 3.72 11.88 -11.73
CA LEU A 73 4.97 11.16 -11.46
C LEU A 73 5.90 11.18 -12.67
N THR A 74 7.19 11.40 -12.42
CA THR A 74 8.21 11.33 -13.47
C THR A 74 8.41 9.89 -13.97
N PRO A 75 8.94 9.67 -15.18
CA PRO A 75 9.24 8.33 -15.68
C PRO A 75 10.14 7.52 -14.72
N ALA A 76 11.16 8.15 -14.14
CA ALA A 76 12.05 7.51 -13.17
C ALA A 76 11.33 7.09 -11.88
N GLN A 77 10.37 7.89 -11.40
CA GLN A 77 9.55 7.55 -10.25
C GLN A 77 8.63 6.37 -10.52
N ARG A 78 8.01 6.32 -11.72
CA ARG A 78 7.19 5.19 -12.16
C ARG A 78 8.02 3.92 -12.26
N GLN A 79 9.20 3.99 -12.88
CA GLN A 79 10.11 2.85 -12.99
C GLN A 79 10.50 2.28 -11.62
N ARG A 80 10.84 3.14 -10.65
CA ARG A 80 11.15 2.70 -9.28
C ARG A 80 9.96 2.11 -8.54
N LEU A 81 8.74 2.58 -8.82
CA LEU A 81 7.52 1.99 -8.26
C LEU A 81 7.26 0.59 -8.83
N PHE A 82 7.38 0.41 -10.15
CA PHE A 82 7.17 -0.89 -10.80
C PHE A 82 8.21 -1.94 -10.40
N ALA A 83 9.38 -1.51 -9.93
CA ALA A 83 10.40 -2.40 -9.38
C ALA A 83 10.12 -2.85 -7.93
N LEU A 84 9.07 -2.35 -7.27
CA LEU A 84 8.78 -2.71 -5.88
C LEU A 84 8.21 -4.13 -5.77
N PRO A 85 8.75 -4.97 -4.87
CA PRO A 85 8.22 -6.31 -4.63
C PRO A 85 6.82 -6.23 -4.01
N ASN A 86 5.94 -7.17 -4.38
CA ASN A 86 4.54 -7.27 -3.93
C ASN A 86 3.63 -6.09 -4.33
N LEU A 87 4.12 -5.22 -5.23
CA LEU A 87 3.28 -4.29 -5.97
C LEU A 87 2.86 -4.95 -7.28
N SER A 88 1.56 -5.04 -7.55
CA SER A 88 1.06 -5.52 -8.83
C SER A 88 1.33 -4.45 -9.89
N PRO A 89 1.74 -4.83 -11.12
CA PRO A 89 1.98 -3.88 -12.21
C PRO A 89 0.70 -3.23 -12.76
N MET A 90 -0.48 -3.67 -12.32
CA MET A 90 -1.73 -2.98 -12.65
C MET A 90 -1.76 -1.61 -11.96
N ILE A 91 -1.62 -0.56 -12.75
CA ILE A 91 -2.15 0.75 -12.41
C ILE A 91 -3.46 0.86 -13.17
N THR A 92 -4.58 0.72 -12.48
CA THR A 92 -5.85 1.16 -13.05
C THR A 92 -5.79 2.69 -13.18
N PRO A 93 -6.07 3.26 -14.36
CA PRO A 93 -6.10 4.70 -14.57
C PRO A 93 -7.21 5.40 -13.78
#